data_AF-A0A2H6MVK3-F1
#
_entry.id   AF-A0A2H6MVK3-F1
#
_cell.length_a   1.000
_cell.length_b   1.000
_cell.length_c   1.000
_cell.angle_alpha   90.00
_cell.angle_beta   90.00
_cell.angle_gamma   90.00
#
_symmetry.space_group_name_H-M   'P 1'
#
loop_
_entity.id
_entity.type
_entity.pdbx_description
1 polymer ?
#
loop_
_entity_poly.entity_id
_entity_poly.type
_entity_poly.pdbx_seq_one_letter_code
_entity_poly.pdbx_strand_id
1 'polypeptide(L)'
;RPFRKVTERGVLLWDKIHELQKGQIYKQGNLYEFLKLTGWRGSKVLYFGDHIYSDLADLTLKHGWRTGAIIPELRREIKIMNTEQYIQTMTWLQTLTGLL
;
A
#
# COMPACT_ATOMS: atom_id res chain seq x y z
N ARG A 1 3.04 15.28 12.27
CA ARG A 1 3.55 16.56 11.71
C ARG A 1 2.53 17.03 10.67
N PRO A 2 2.24 18.34 10.55
CA PRO A 2 1.24 18.83 9.60
C PRO A 2 1.73 18.70 8.15
N PHE A 3 0.81 18.67 7.18
CA PHE A 3 1.17 18.81 5.76
C PHE A 3 1.90 20.14 5.52
N ARG A 4 2.89 20.11 4.62
CA ARG A 4 3.61 21.30 4.16
C ARG A 4 3.82 21.28 2.65
N LYS A 5 3.70 22.45 2.03
CA LYS A 5 3.94 22.62 0.61
C LYS A 5 5.45 22.66 0.36
N VAL A 6 5.88 22.04 -0.72
CA VAL A 6 7.29 21.94 -1.09
C VAL A 6 7.45 22.55 -2.48
N THR A 7 8.48 23.37 -2.63
CA THR A 7 8.90 23.87 -3.95
C THR A 7 9.56 22.76 -4.76
N GLU A 8 9.65 22.91 -6.07
CA GLU A 8 10.37 21.93 -6.93
C GLU A 8 11.84 21.74 -6.51
N ARG A 9 12.42 22.73 -5.82
CA ARG A 9 13.78 22.69 -5.26
C ARG A 9 13.86 22.01 -3.89
N GLY A 10 12.77 21.45 -3.38
CA GLY A 10 12.74 20.72 -2.10
C GLY A 10 12.63 21.61 -0.85
N VAL A 11 12.51 22.93 -1.00
CA VAL A 11 12.35 23.86 0.14
C VAL A 11 10.93 23.77 0.70
N LEU A 12 10.83 23.59 2.03
CA LEU A 12 9.55 23.55 2.76
C LEU A 12 9.01 24.96 2.96
N LEU A 13 7.77 25.17 2.52
CA LEU A 13 6.99 26.37 2.85
C LEU A 13 6.26 26.13 4.18
N TRP A 14 6.24 27.15 5.02
CA TRP A 14 5.70 27.09 6.38
C TRP A 14 4.23 27.52 6.47
N ASP A 15 3.63 27.85 5.33
CA ASP A 15 2.23 28.24 5.23
C ASP A 15 1.30 27.09 5.64
N LYS A 16 0.23 27.45 6.35
CA LYS A 16 -0.81 26.50 6.73
C LYS A 16 -1.59 26.06 5.49
N ILE A 17 -1.75 24.75 5.32
CA ILE A 17 -2.52 24.19 4.22
C ILE A 17 -3.98 24.06 4.64
N HIS A 18 -4.86 24.64 3.83
CA HIS A 18 -6.31 24.55 3.98
C HIS A 18 -6.94 23.56 2.97
N GLU A 19 -6.30 23.34 1.83
CA GLU A 19 -6.73 22.45 0.76
C GLU A 19 -5.54 21.89 -0.03
N LEU A 20 -5.71 20.72 -0.62
CA LEU A 20 -4.71 20.13 -1.54
C LEU A 20 -5.02 20.56 -2.98
N GLN A 21 -4.05 21.19 -3.63
CA GLN A 21 -4.17 21.68 -5.00
C GLN A 21 -3.44 20.76 -5.98
N LYS A 22 -4.07 20.50 -7.12
CA LYS A 22 -3.49 19.68 -8.19
C LYS A 22 -2.20 20.32 -8.70
N GLY A 23 -1.19 19.50 -8.94
CA GLY A 23 0.13 19.93 -9.45
C GLY A 23 1.07 20.51 -8.38
N GLN A 24 0.67 20.47 -7.10
CA GLN A 24 1.53 20.90 -6.00
C GLN A 24 2.15 19.70 -5.28
N ILE A 25 3.36 19.89 -4.75
CA ILE A 25 4.10 18.88 -4.00
C ILE A 25 3.91 19.12 -2.51
N TYR A 26 3.61 18.06 -1.76
CA TYR A 26 3.37 18.10 -0.32
C TYR A 26 4.25 17.08 0.40
N LYS A 27 4.71 17.42 1.61
CA LYS A 27 5.52 16.53 2.46
C LYS A 27 4.98 16.55 3.90
N GLN A 28 5.35 15.52 4.67
CA GLN A 28 4.88 15.26 6.03
C GLN A 28 3.37 14.96 6.05
N GLY A 29 2.63 15.47 7.02
CA GLY A 29 1.22 15.15 7.19
C GLY A 29 0.96 13.80 7.82
N ASN A 30 -0.32 13.47 7.92
CA ASN A 30 -0.84 12.18 8.36
C ASN A 30 -2.15 11.90 7.62
N LEU A 31 -2.58 10.64 7.65
CA LEU A 31 -3.78 10.19 6.97
C LEU A 31 -5.06 10.93 7.40
N TYR A 32 -5.20 11.21 8.70
CA TYR A 32 -6.38 11.89 9.23
C TYR A 32 -6.52 13.31 8.65
N GLU A 33 -5.43 14.08 8.63
CA GLU A 33 -5.39 15.39 7.99
C GLU A 33 -5.65 15.28 6.48
N PHE A 34 -5.11 14.25 5.82
CA PHE A 34 -5.32 14.04 4.39
C PHE A 34 -6.80 13.84 4.04
N LEU A 35 -7.48 12.99 4.82
CA LEU A 35 -8.92 12.76 4.70
C LEU A 35 -9.73 14.03 4.95
N LYS A 36 -9.31 14.85 5.93
CA LYS A 36 -9.97 16.13 6.24
C LYS A 36 -9.79 17.16 5.12
N LEU A 37 -8.59 17.25 4.53
CA LEU A 37 -8.27 18.20 3.46
C LEU A 37 -8.90 17.81 2.11
N THR A 38 -9.02 16.52 1.82
CA THR A 38 -9.60 16.03 0.56
C THR A 38 -11.11 15.80 0.63
N GLY A 39 -11.65 15.58 1.83
CA GLY A 39 -13.04 15.15 2.02
C GLY A 39 -13.33 13.75 1.49
N TRP A 40 -12.31 13.00 1.04
CA TRP A 40 -12.48 11.66 0.52
C TRP A 40 -12.74 10.67 1.65
N ARG A 41 -13.75 9.80 1.50
CA ARG A 41 -14.15 8.84 2.52
C ARG A 41 -14.53 7.49 1.90
N GLY A 42 -14.25 6.42 2.62
CA GLY A 42 -14.63 5.06 2.26
C GLY A 42 -14.00 4.59 0.95
N SER A 43 -14.79 3.88 0.15
CA SER A 43 -14.37 3.23 -1.10
C SER A 43 -14.02 4.17 -2.26
N LYS A 44 -14.07 5.50 -2.04
CA LYS A 44 -13.68 6.50 -3.04
C LYS A 44 -12.17 6.62 -3.23
N VAL A 45 -11.39 6.01 -2.34
CA VAL A 45 -9.93 6.01 -2.42
C VAL A 45 -9.44 4.60 -2.69
N LEU A 46 -8.56 4.48 -3.68
CA LEU A 46 -7.82 3.28 -4.00
C LEU A 46 -6.33 3.56 -3.80
N TYR A 47 -5.73 2.93 -2.79
CA TYR A 47 -4.32 3.05 -2.49
C TYR A 47 -3.54 1.84 -3.01
N PHE A 48 -2.40 2.09 -3.66
CA PHE A 48 -1.49 1.04 -4.09
C PHE A 48 -0.16 1.16 -3.34
N GLY A 49 0.38 0.05 -2.85
CA GLY A 49 1.66 -0.01 -2.15
C GLY A 49 2.26 -1.41 -2.16
N ASP A 50 3.57 -1.49 -1.92
CA ASP A 50 4.35 -2.73 -1.83
C ASP A 50 4.47 -3.28 -0.40
N HIS A 51 4.22 -2.43 0.62
CA HIS A 51 4.28 -2.82 2.03
C HIS A 51 2.87 -3.13 2.59
N ILE A 52 2.51 -4.41 2.61
CA ILE A 52 1.17 -4.90 3.00
C ILE A 52 0.78 -4.46 4.43
N TYR A 53 1.68 -4.61 5.40
CA TYR A 53 1.34 -4.46 6.81
C TYR A 53 1.40 -3.03 7.32
N SER A 54 2.33 -2.20 6.84
CA SER A 54 2.46 -0.81 7.29
C SER A 54 1.43 0.11 6.62
N ASP A 55 1.04 -0.21 5.37
CA ASP A 55 0.25 0.72 4.57
C ASP A 55 -1.18 0.23 4.34
N LEU A 56 -1.41 -1.06 4.12
CA LEU A 56 -2.73 -1.51 3.62
C LEU A 56 -3.70 -1.89 4.74
N ALA A 57 -3.20 -2.48 5.83
CA ALA A 57 -4.04 -3.00 6.91
C ALA A 57 -4.83 -1.88 7.62
N ASP A 58 -4.16 -0.81 8.03
CA ASP A 58 -4.81 0.30 8.73
C ASP A 58 -5.74 1.12 7.82
N LEU A 59 -5.39 1.30 6.54
CA LEU A 59 -6.23 2.00 5.55
C LEU A 59 -7.53 1.26 5.27
N THR A 60 -7.45 -0.06 5.13
CA THR A 60 -8.61 -0.90 4.84
C THR A 60 -9.52 -1.02 6.07
N LEU A 61 -8.94 -1.33 7.23
CA LEU A 61 -9.70 -1.60 8.47
C LEU A 61 -10.31 -0.34 9.09
N LYS A 62 -9.58 0.78 9.14
CA LYS A 62 -10.02 2.00 9.85
C LYS A 62 -10.75 2.99 8.96
N HIS A 63 -10.49 2.98 7.65
CA HIS A 63 -10.95 4.04 6.75
C HIS A 63 -11.76 3.54 5.55
N GLY A 64 -11.90 2.22 5.37
CA GLY A 64 -12.70 1.61 4.32
C GLY A 64 -12.18 1.90 2.91
N TRP A 65 -10.88 2.22 2.78
CA TRP A 65 -10.23 2.42 1.49
C TRP A 65 -10.07 1.09 0.78
N ARG A 66 -10.14 1.12 -0.55
CA ARG A 66 -9.71 -0.03 -1.36
C ARG A 66 -8.20 0.00 -1.42
N THR A 67 -7.58 -1.17 -1.31
CA THR A 67 -6.13 -1.32 -1.32
C THR A 67 -5.72 -2.30 -2.41
N GLY A 68 -4.62 -2.01 -3.09
CA GLY A 68 -3.97 -2.90 -4.04
C GLY A 68 -2.52 -3.12 -3.63
N ALA A 69 -2.12 -4.36 -3.40
CA ALA A 69 -0.73 -4.69 -3.14
C ALA A 69 0.04 -4.80 -4.46
N ILE A 70 1.22 -4.18 -4.53
CA ILE A 70 2.18 -4.34 -5.64
C ILE A 70 3.26 -5.29 -5.14
N ILE A 71 3.28 -6.52 -5.66
CA ILE A 71 4.22 -7.57 -5.24
C ILE A 71 5.01 -8.05 -6.47
N PRO A 72 6.17 -7.45 -6.78
CA PRO A 72 7.00 -7.87 -7.91
C PRO A 72 7.46 -9.33 -7.83
N GLU A 73 7.73 -9.81 -6.62
CA GLU A 73 8.23 -11.16 -6.31
C GLU A 73 7.22 -12.24 -6.69
N LEU A 74 5.92 -11.93 -6.60
CA LEU A 74 4.82 -12.85 -6.88
C LEU A 74 4.93 -13.45 -8.29
N ARG A 75 5.40 -12.67 -9.27
CA ARG A 75 5.63 -13.19 -10.63
C ARG A 75 6.62 -14.35 -10.65
N ARG A 76 7.72 -14.21 -9.91
CA ARG A 76 8.77 -15.25 -9.83
C ARG A 76 8.24 -16.46 -9.08
N GLU A 77 7.52 -16.25 -7.98
CA GLU A 77 6.92 -17.32 -7.20
C GLU A 77 5.94 -18.15 -8.03
N ILE A 78 4.99 -17.50 -8.72
CA ILE A 78 4.03 -18.19 -9.60
C ILE A 78 4.78 -19.03 -10.66
N LYS A 79 5.85 -18.49 -11.25
CA LYS A 79 6.65 -19.23 -12.23
C LYS A 79 7.28 -20.49 -11.64
N ILE A 80 7.82 -20.41 -10.42
CA ILE A 80 8.45 -21.55 -9.74
C ILE A 80 7.39 -22.56 -9.29
N MET A 81 6.28 -22.09 -8.71
CA MET A 81 5.20 -22.94 -8.22
C MET A 81 4.54 -23.77 -9.32
N ASN A 82 4.50 -23.23 -10.54
CA ASN A 82 3.95 -23.94 -11.71
C ASN A 82 4.94 -24.94 -12.35
N THR A 83 6.14 -25.13 -11.79
CA THR A 83 7.07 -26.15 -12.30
C THR A 83 6.65 -27.55 -11.84
N GLU A 84 6.82 -28.55 -12.69
CA GLU A 84 6.49 -29.94 -12.35
C GLU A 84 7.26 -30.42 -11.12
N GLN A 85 8.54 -30.03 -11.01
CA GLN A 85 9.39 -30.39 -9.88
C GLN A 85 8.80 -29.86 -8.57
N TYR A 86 8.35 -28.60 -8.55
CA TYR A 86 7.76 -28.01 -7.35
C TYR A 86 6.44 -28.70 -6.97
N ILE A 87 5.57 -28.93 -7.95
CA ILE A 87 4.25 -29.57 -7.74
C ILE A 87 4.43 -30.98 -7.18
N GLN A 88 5.30 -31.78 -7.80
CA GLN A 88 5.59 -33.15 -7.34
C GLN A 88 6.16 -33.14 -5.92
N THR A 89 7.15 -32.28 -5.65
CA THR A 89 7.78 -32.17 -4.33
C THR A 89 6.76 -31.77 -3.26
N MET A 90 5.89 -30.79 -3.55
CA MET A 90 4.86 -30.34 -2.62
C MET A 90 3.83 -31.44 -2.33
N THR A 91 3.42 -32.18 -3.36
CA THR A 91 2.47 -33.30 -3.22
C THR A 91 3.04 -34.40 -2.32
N TRP A 92 4.32 -34.75 -2.52
CA TRP A 92 5.03 -35.71 -1.67
C TRP A 92 5.10 -35.26 -0.21
N LEU A 93 5.49 -34.00 0.04
CA LEU A 93 5.55 -33.43 1.39
C LEU A 93 4.19 -33.44 2.09
N GLN A 94 3.13 -33.06 1.39
CA GLN A 94 1.77 -33.10 1.94
C GLN A 94 1.34 -34.53 2.30
N THR A 95 1.64 -35.49 1.43
CA THR A 95 1.33 -36.91 1.67
C THR A 95 2.04 -37.43 2.91
N LEU A 96 3.34 -37.15 3.07
CA LEU A 96 4.11 -37.56 4.24
C LEU A 96 3.63 -36.89 5.52
N THR A 97 3.25 -35.62 5.46
CA THR A 97 2.73 -34.88 6.62
C THR A 97 1.36 -35.39 7.05
N GLY A 98 0.51 -35.82 6.10
CA GLY A 98 -0.80 -36.42 6.42
C GLY A 98 -0.73 -37.84 7.00
N LEU A 99 0.44 -38.48 6.99
CA LEU A 99 0.68 -39.79 7.59
C LEU A 99 1.21 -39.70 9.03
N LEU A 100 1.59 -38.49 9.48
CA LEU A 100 1.92 -38.16 10.87
C LEU A 100 0.67 -37.71 11.63
#